data_AF-A0A955AXQ3-F1
#
_entry.id   AF-A0A955AXQ3-F1
#
_cell.length_a   1.000
_cell.length_b   1.000
_cell.length_c   1.000
_cell.angle_alpha   90.00
_cell.angle_beta   90.00
_cell.angle_gamma   90.00
#
_symmetry.space_group_name_H-M   'P 1'
#
loop_
_entity.id
_entity.type
_entity.pdbx_description
1 polymer ?
#
loop_
_entity_poly.entity_id
_entity_poly.type
_entity_poly.pdbx_seq_one_letter_code
_entity_poly.pdbx_strand_id
1 'polypeptide(L)'
;MAKSRHDASEKQTGSAEHRHGGEHAGGGMGMRGVTRPMHESHDHGMSDSQRSEMLRMHHQQTLWVYWTILLVGVWVLLSPVTFGYGKAMVVPSGERGVWFSSLTHDELRATLMTFSDVASGLLLLVFGWRALRPNRPVSLWVCCFVGVWLNVAPVLFWAPTAAAYLNGTIAGALLIALTILIPGMPNMIMYMQMGPPTPPGWSYNPSSWPQRWIMIVTGFAGWIVSRYLAAFQLGYIDQIWEPFFGQGTRQVLNSDMSHMWPISDASLGALAYTFEFLMGYMGSP
;
A
#
# COMPACT_ATOMS: atom_id res chain seq x y z
N MET A 1 -45.84 20.25 47.92
CA MET A 1 -45.71 20.18 49.40
C MET A 1 -44.83 18.99 49.73
N ALA A 2 -43.51 19.14 49.81
CA ALA A 2 -42.76 19.62 50.98
C ALA A 2 -42.92 18.70 52.21
N LYS A 3 -41.88 17.91 52.50
CA LYS A 3 -41.19 17.93 53.80
C LYS A 3 -39.91 17.10 53.79
N SER A 4 -38.78 17.80 53.92
CA SER A 4 -37.56 17.31 54.56
C SER A 4 -37.72 17.30 56.08
N ARG A 5 -36.83 16.57 56.77
CA ARG A 5 -36.12 16.94 58.02
C ARG A 5 -35.27 15.73 58.47
N HIS A 6 -33.93 15.85 58.51
CA HIS A 6 -33.11 16.24 59.69
C HIS A 6 -33.07 15.08 60.73
N ASP A 7 -31.94 14.67 61.33
CA ASP A 7 -30.78 15.44 61.78
C ASP A 7 -29.60 14.53 62.25
N ALA A 8 -28.41 15.16 62.32
CA ALA A 8 -27.29 15.05 63.29
C ALA A 8 -26.71 13.66 63.71
N SER A 9 -25.40 13.35 63.57
CA SER A 9 -24.12 13.99 64.02
C SER A 9 -23.65 13.57 65.43
N GLU A 10 -22.48 12.91 65.52
CA GLU A 10 -21.37 13.09 66.50
C GLU A 10 -20.31 11.98 66.22
N LYS A 11 -19.01 12.16 65.93
CA LYS A 11 -17.89 13.07 66.24
C LYS A 11 -17.05 12.62 67.46
N GLN A 12 -15.72 12.82 67.32
CA GLN A 12 -14.59 12.70 68.28
C GLN A 12 -13.80 11.38 68.24
N THR A 13 -12.46 11.31 68.31
CA THR A 13 -11.29 12.22 68.50
C THR A 13 -10.06 11.28 68.33
N GLY A 14 -8.92 11.60 67.71
CA GLY A 14 -7.98 12.69 67.98
C GLY A 14 -6.72 12.14 68.67
N SER A 15 -5.53 12.26 68.05
CA SER A 15 -4.32 12.88 68.65
C SER A 15 -3.06 12.63 67.80
N ALA A 16 -2.27 13.70 67.66
CA ALA A 16 -0.98 13.78 67.00
C ALA A 16 0.19 13.60 67.98
N GLU A 17 1.41 13.31 67.53
CA GLU A 17 2.60 14.19 67.67
C GLU A 17 3.94 13.61 67.16
N HIS A 18 4.95 14.51 67.12
CA HIS A 18 6.18 14.64 66.33
C HIS A 18 7.44 13.80 66.70
N ARG A 19 8.27 13.54 65.66
CA ARG A 19 9.76 13.64 65.47
C ARG A 19 10.79 13.17 66.52
N HIS A 20 11.76 12.37 66.04
CA HIS A 20 13.25 12.50 66.08
C HIS A 20 13.80 11.21 65.41
N GLY A 21 14.87 11.09 64.62
CA GLY A 21 16.15 11.77 64.42
C GLY A 21 17.24 10.68 64.43
N GLY A 22 18.03 10.51 63.36
CA GLY A 22 19.18 9.57 63.36
C GLY A 22 19.66 9.12 61.98
N GLU A 23 20.74 9.74 61.50
CA GLU A 23 21.57 9.29 60.37
C GLU A 23 22.33 8.00 60.72
N HIS A 24 22.43 7.05 59.78
CA HIS A 24 23.60 6.17 59.66
C HIS A 24 23.82 5.78 58.20
N ALA A 25 24.96 6.21 57.66
CA ALA A 25 25.54 5.69 56.43
C ALA A 25 26.20 4.33 56.69
N GLY A 26 26.10 3.41 55.72
CA GLY A 26 26.82 2.13 55.73
C GLY A 26 26.55 1.35 54.44
N GLY A 27 27.58 1.22 53.60
CA GLY A 27 27.50 0.59 52.28
C GLY A 27 27.24 -0.92 52.30
N GLY A 28 26.88 -1.47 51.14
CA GLY A 28 26.68 -2.90 50.95
C GLY A 28 26.22 -3.24 49.55
N MET A 29 27.18 -3.63 48.72
CA MET A 29 27.08 -4.01 47.33
C MET A 29 26.28 -5.31 47.13
N GLY A 30 25.40 -5.32 46.12
CA GLY A 30 25.06 -6.48 45.30
C GLY A 30 24.34 -7.66 45.96
N MET A 31 23.02 -7.75 45.72
CA MET A 31 22.37 -9.06 45.53
C MET A 31 21.42 -9.01 44.34
N ARG A 32 21.81 -9.78 43.33
CA ARG A 32 20.96 -10.35 42.29
C ARG A 32 19.77 -11.05 42.95
N GLY A 33 18.57 -10.85 42.40
CA GLY A 33 17.41 -11.65 42.78
C GLY A 33 16.11 -10.87 42.72
N VAL A 34 15.76 -10.29 41.58
CA VAL A 34 14.35 -9.99 41.31
C VAL A 34 13.79 -11.22 40.62
N THR A 35 13.32 -12.17 41.42
CA THR A 35 12.32 -13.14 41.00
C THR A 35 11.11 -12.32 40.56
N ARG A 36 11.01 -12.02 39.27
CA ARG A 36 9.74 -11.57 38.72
C ARG A 36 8.81 -12.77 38.84
N PRO A 37 7.61 -12.63 39.44
CA PRO A 37 6.60 -13.64 39.22
C PRO A 37 6.42 -13.69 37.70
N MET A 38 6.73 -14.84 37.10
CA MET A 38 6.22 -15.17 35.78
C MET A 38 4.72 -15.07 35.92
N HIS A 39 4.17 -13.94 35.48
CA HIS A 39 2.78 -13.91 35.09
C HIS A 39 2.72 -14.93 33.97
N GLU A 40 2.22 -16.13 34.28
CA GLU A 40 1.75 -17.06 33.27
C GLU A 40 0.74 -16.28 32.45
N SER A 41 1.21 -15.71 31.33
CA SER A 41 0.35 -15.33 30.24
C SER A 41 -0.30 -16.65 29.85
N HIS A 42 -1.53 -16.86 30.30
CA HIS A 42 -2.40 -17.84 29.71
C HIS A 42 -2.51 -17.47 28.23
N ASP A 43 -1.63 -18.07 27.44
CA ASP A 43 -1.58 -18.00 25.99
C ASP A 43 -2.78 -18.81 25.49
N HIS A 44 -3.97 -18.23 25.67
CA HIS A 44 -5.17 -18.69 25.00
C HIS A 44 -5.05 -18.24 23.55
N GLY A 45 -4.17 -18.93 22.80
CA GLY A 45 -4.16 -18.87 21.35
C GLY A 45 -5.58 -19.12 20.85
N MET A 46 -6.06 -18.27 19.94
CA MET A 46 -7.41 -18.40 19.38
C MET A 46 -7.66 -19.82 18.91
N SER A 47 -8.81 -20.39 19.29
CA SER A 47 -9.23 -21.69 18.80
C SER A 47 -9.51 -21.64 17.30
N ASP A 48 -9.40 -22.78 16.60
CA ASP A 48 -9.70 -22.84 15.17
C ASP A 48 -11.15 -22.47 14.85
N SER A 49 -12.08 -22.73 15.77
CA SER A 49 -13.48 -22.30 15.66
C SER A 49 -13.59 -20.77 15.67
N GLN A 50 -12.92 -20.08 16.61
CA GLN A 50 -12.89 -18.62 16.69
C GLN A 50 -12.25 -18.00 15.43
N ARG A 51 -11.16 -18.58 14.91
CA ARG A 51 -10.54 -18.13 13.65
C ARG A 51 -11.51 -18.23 12.47
N SER A 52 -12.24 -19.34 12.37
CA SER A 52 -13.21 -19.55 11.29
C SER A 52 -14.38 -18.58 11.34
N GLU A 53 -14.82 -18.19 12.54
CA GLU A 53 -15.87 -17.20 12.76
C GLU A 53 -15.39 -15.80 12.38
N MET A 54 -14.20 -15.39 12.84
CA MET A 54 -13.58 -14.11 12.45
C MET A 54 -13.38 -14.01 10.94
N LEU A 55 -12.93 -15.08 10.27
CA LEU A 55 -12.83 -15.12 8.81
C LEU A 55 -14.17 -14.87 8.13
N ARG A 56 -15.26 -15.47 8.63
CA ARG A 56 -16.60 -15.27 8.06
C ARG A 56 -17.11 -13.86 8.26
N MET A 57 -16.92 -13.30 9.46
CA MET A 57 -17.31 -11.90 9.76
C MET A 57 -16.53 -10.92 8.89
N HIS A 58 -15.21 -11.08 8.80
CA HIS A 58 -14.35 -10.24 7.97
C HIS A 58 -14.72 -10.36 6.48
N HIS A 59 -14.99 -11.59 6.00
CA HIS A 59 -15.45 -11.82 4.63
C HIS A 59 -16.77 -11.10 4.35
N GLN A 60 -17.73 -11.12 5.28
CA GLN A 60 -19.00 -10.43 5.13
C GLN A 60 -18.84 -8.91 5.06
N GLN A 61 -17.96 -8.34 5.87
CA GLN A 61 -17.67 -6.89 5.87
C GLN A 61 -16.97 -6.43 4.58
N THR A 62 -16.17 -7.31 3.98
CA THR A 62 -15.38 -7.04 2.77
C THR A 62 -16.04 -7.54 1.48
N LEU A 63 -17.28 -8.04 1.52
CA LEU A 63 -17.98 -8.56 0.34
C LEU A 63 -18.03 -7.58 -0.83
N TRP A 64 -18.21 -6.29 -0.54
CA TRP A 64 -18.25 -5.23 -1.55
C TRP A 64 -16.94 -5.14 -2.35
N VAL A 65 -15.80 -5.43 -1.73
CA VAL A 65 -14.47 -5.42 -2.36
C VAL A 65 -14.42 -6.43 -3.52
N TYR A 66 -14.89 -7.66 -3.29
CA TYR A 66 -14.90 -8.70 -4.31
C TYR A 66 -15.82 -8.36 -5.49
N TRP A 67 -16.97 -7.72 -5.21
CA TRP A 67 -17.84 -7.18 -6.25
C TRP A 67 -17.17 -6.05 -7.03
N THR A 68 -16.45 -5.15 -6.35
CA THR A 68 -15.70 -4.08 -7.02
C THR A 68 -14.58 -4.66 -7.90
N ILE A 69 -13.88 -5.72 -7.48
CA ILE A 69 -12.89 -6.40 -8.32
C ILE A 69 -13.52 -6.92 -9.61
N LEU A 70 -14.74 -7.47 -9.56
CA LEU A 70 -15.47 -7.90 -10.76
C LEU A 70 -15.79 -6.72 -11.69
N LEU A 71 -16.25 -5.59 -11.14
CA LEU A 71 -16.54 -4.39 -11.91
C LEU A 71 -15.27 -3.83 -12.57
N VAL A 72 -14.15 -3.80 -11.84
CA VAL A 72 -12.84 -3.42 -12.39
C VAL A 72 -12.40 -4.41 -13.47
N GLY A 73 -12.65 -5.70 -13.30
CA GLY A 73 -12.39 -6.72 -14.32
C GLY A 73 -13.15 -6.45 -15.63
N VAL A 74 -14.45 -6.13 -15.56
CA VAL A 74 -15.24 -5.71 -16.73
C VAL A 74 -14.67 -4.43 -17.35
N TRP A 75 -14.33 -3.44 -16.52
CA TRP A 75 -13.75 -2.18 -16.98
C TRP A 75 -12.44 -2.39 -17.74
N VAL A 76 -11.50 -3.15 -17.18
CA VAL A 76 -10.19 -3.44 -17.80
C VAL A 76 -10.38 -4.25 -19.08
N LEU A 77 -11.29 -5.22 -19.09
CA LEU A 77 -11.61 -6.02 -20.28
C LEU A 77 -12.10 -5.16 -21.45
N LEU A 78 -12.89 -4.13 -21.18
CA LEU A 78 -13.47 -3.24 -22.20
C LEU A 78 -12.55 -2.05 -22.55
N SER A 79 -11.57 -1.75 -21.70
CA SER A 79 -10.69 -0.57 -21.81
C SER A 79 -10.01 -0.43 -23.19
N PRO A 80 -9.45 -1.50 -23.79
CA PRO A 80 -8.78 -1.36 -25.10
C PRO A 80 -9.71 -0.91 -26.23
N VAL A 81 -10.98 -1.34 -26.18
CA VAL A 81 -12.00 -1.00 -27.17
C VAL A 81 -12.55 0.40 -26.92
N THR A 82 -12.82 0.75 -25.66
CA THR A 82 -13.40 2.06 -25.30
C THR A 82 -12.41 3.20 -25.48
N PHE A 83 -11.14 3.00 -25.12
CA PHE A 83 -10.08 4.00 -25.30
C PHE A 83 -9.40 3.93 -26.67
N GLY A 84 -9.60 2.84 -27.41
CA GLY A 84 -9.10 2.69 -28.77
C GLY A 84 -7.58 2.71 -28.86
N TYR A 85 -6.91 1.73 -28.24
CA TYR A 85 -5.43 1.71 -28.11
C TYR A 85 -4.67 1.73 -29.45
N GLY A 86 -5.32 1.32 -30.55
CA GLY A 86 -4.77 1.42 -31.91
C GLY A 86 -5.00 2.77 -32.60
N LYS A 87 -5.51 3.79 -31.91
CA LYS A 87 -5.72 5.15 -32.45
C LYS A 87 -4.84 6.15 -31.72
N ALA A 88 -4.42 7.20 -32.42
CA ALA A 88 -3.62 8.30 -31.87
C ALA A 88 -2.40 7.83 -31.08
N MET A 89 -1.68 6.84 -31.65
CA MET A 89 -0.48 6.28 -31.05
C MET A 89 0.64 7.33 -31.06
N VAL A 90 1.36 7.42 -29.94
CA VAL A 90 2.45 8.38 -29.79
C VAL A 90 3.81 7.74 -30.02
N VAL A 91 4.71 8.54 -30.57
CA VAL A 91 6.13 8.20 -30.73
C VAL A 91 6.87 8.60 -29.47
N PRO A 92 7.72 7.72 -28.89
CA PRO A 92 8.57 8.06 -27.76
C PRO A 92 9.45 9.31 -28.00
N SER A 93 9.82 10.00 -26.92
CA SER A 93 10.65 11.21 -27.06
C SER A 93 11.99 10.93 -27.73
N GLY A 94 12.48 11.91 -28.51
CA GLY A 94 13.77 11.79 -29.19
C GLY A 94 13.77 10.78 -30.33
N GLU A 95 12.59 10.44 -30.88
CA GLU A 95 12.41 9.46 -31.97
C GLU A 95 13.05 8.10 -31.65
N ARG A 96 13.09 7.78 -30.35
CA ARG A 96 13.72 6.58 -29.85
C ARG A 96 12.90 5.33 -30.22
N GLY A 97 13.60 4.31 -30.70
CA GLY A 97 13.03 2.98 -30.89
C GLY A 97 12.88 2.20 -29.58
N VAL A 98 11.98 1.22 -29.58
CA VAL A 98 11.51 0.56 -28.35
C VAL A 98 12.25 -0.76 -28.09
N TRP A 99 12.44 -1.09 -26.81
CA TRP A 99 13.18 -2.26 -26.30
C TRP A 99 14.66 -2.29 -26.71
N PHE A 100 14.97 -2.83 -27.88
CA PHE A 100 16.34 -2.92 -28.42
C PHE A 100 16.37 -2.66 -29.92
N SER A 101 15.27 -2.15 -30.49
CA SER A 101 15.17 -1.85 -31.90
C SER A 101 15.25 -0.35 -32.14
N SER A 102 15.68 0.03 -33.34
CA SER A 102 15.54 1.39 -33.86
C SER A 102 14.11 1.74 -34.27
N LEU A 103 13.21 0.75 -34.36
CA LEU A 103 11.81 0.94 -34.74
C LEU A 103 10.90 1.12 -33.51
N THR A 104 9.86 1.92 -33.66
CA THR A 104 8.88 2.22 -32.60
C THR A 104 7.89 1.08 -32.34
N HIS A 105 7.63 0.23 -33.33
CA HIS A 105 6.74 -0.94 -33.22
C HIS A 105 5.31 -0.62 -32.73
N ASP A 106 4.72 0.46 -33.23
CA ASP A 106 3.46 1.01 -32.70
C ASP A 106 2.30 0.01 -32.70
N GLU A 107 2.11 -0.73 -33.79
CA GLU A 107 1.06 -1.75 -33.88
C GLU A 107 1.28 -2.92 -32.90
N LEU A 108 2.55 -3.34 -32.71
CA LEU A 108 2.89 -4.42 -31.79
C LEU A 108 2.67 -3.98 -30.34
N ARG A 109 3.09 -2.76 -29.97
CA ARG A 109 2.84 -2.16 -28.65
C ARG A 109 1.34 -2.11 -28.34
N ALA A 110 0.53 -1.64 -29.28
CA ALA A 110 -0.92 -1.60 -29.14
C ALA A 110 -1.56 -2.99 -29.02
N THR A 111 -1.08 -3.97 -29.80
CA THR A 111 -1.57 -5.35 -29.74
C THR A 111 -1.23 -6.02 -28.41
N LEU A 112 0.02 -5.88 -27.94
CA LEU A 112 0.47 -6.44 -26.67
C LEU A 112 -0.29 -5.84 -25.49
N MET A 113 -0.50 -4.52 -25.48
CA MET A 113 -1.28 -3.84 -24.44
C MET A 113 -2.75 -4.26 -24.46
N THR A 114 -3.34 -4.37 -25.64
CA THR A 114 -4.72 -4.86 -25.79
C THR A 114 -4.86 -6.28 -25.25
N PHE A 115 -3.96 -7.18 -25.62
CA PHE A 115 -3.98 -8.56 -25.13
C PHE A 115 -3.75 -8.64 -23.62
N SER A 116 -2.81 -7.85 -23.09
CA SER A 116 -2.52 -7.75 -21.65
C SER A 116 -3.75 -7.35 -20.84
N ASP A 117 -4.45 -6.30 -21.26
CA ASP A 117 -5.63 -5.79 -20.55
C ASP A 117 -6.81 -6.75 -20.69
N VAL A 118 -7.04 -7.32 -21.88
CA VAL A 118 -8.09 -8.33 -22.07
C VAL A 118 -7.84 -9.56 -21.19
N ALA A 119 -6.62 -10.09 -21.18
CA ALA A 119 -6.25 -11.24 -20.36
C ALA A 119 -6.38 -10.91 -18.86
N SER A 120 -5.91 -9.74 -18.43
CA SER A 120 -6.03 -9.27 -17.04
C SER A 120 -7.49 -9.12 -16.62
N GLY A 121 -8.33 -8.52 -17.46
CA GLY A 121 -9.77 -8.39 -17.23
C GLY A 121 -10.45 -9.74 -17.05
N LEU A 122 -10.19 -10.71 -17.95
CA LEU A 122 -10.72 -12.07 -17.84
C LEU A 122 -10.26 -12.78 -16.56
N LEU A 123 -8.98 -12.66 -16.19
CA LEU A 123 -8.47 -13.22 -14.95
C LEU A 123 -9.18 -12.62 -13.73
N LEU A 124 -9.38 -11.30 -13.69
CA LEU A 124 -10.10 -10.64 -12.60
C LEU A 124 -11.56 -11.09 -12.50
N LEU A 125 -12.23 -11.36 -13.63
CA LEU A 125 -13.60 -11.89 -13.61
C LEU A 125 -13.64 -13.30 -13.03
N VAL A 126 -12.74 -14.20 -13.47
CA VAL A 126 -12.69 -15.59 -13.00
C VAL A 126 -12.31 -15.67 -11.53
N PHE A 127 -11.22 -14.99 -11.14
CA PHE A 127 -10.69 -15.06 -9.77
C PHE A 127 -11.47 -14.18 -8.80
N GLY A 128 -12.00 -13.04 -9.24
CA GLY A 128 -12.93 -12.21 -8.47
C GLY A 128 -14.22 -12.97 -8.14
N TRP A 129 -14.79 -13.68 -9.12
CA TRP A 129 -15.97 -14.53 -8.89
C TRP A 129 -15.66 -15.67 -7.91
N ARG A 130 -14.50 -16.31 -8.08
CA ARG A 130 -14.04 -17.37 -7.16
C ARG A 130 -13.79 -16.86 -5.74
N ALA A 131 -13.41 -15.58 -5.58
CA ALA A 131 -13.16 -14.92 -4.30
C ALA A 131 -14.44 -14.56 -3.54
N LEU A 132 -15.62 -14.54 -4.18
CA LEU A 132 -16.91 -14.35 -3.48
C LEU A 132 -17.19 -15.46 -2.45
N ARG A 133 -16.59 -16.64 -2.62
CA ARG A 133 -16.68 -17.72 -1.63
C ARG A 133 -15.60 -17.56 -0.56
N PRO A 134 -15.94 -17.74 0.73
CA PRO A 134 -14.97 -17.68 1.82
C PRO A 134 -13.82 -18.68 1.66
N ASN A 135 -12.69 -18.39 2.31
CA ASN A 135 -11.50 -19.25 2.41
C ASN A 135 -10.82 -19.58 1.06
N ARG A 136 -10.65 -18.57 0.21
CA ARG A 136 -9.99 -18.69 -1.11
C ARG A 136 -8.84 -17.68 -1.26
N PRO A 137 -7.81 -17.71 -0.40
CA PRO A 137 -6.77 -16.68 -0.38
C PRO A 137 -5.96 -16.61 -1.68
N VAL A 138 -5.77 -17.73 -2.37
CA VAL A 138 -5.07 -17.78 -3.67
C VAL A 138 -5.74 -16.90 -4.71
N SER A 139 -7.08 -16.82 -4.72
CA SER A 139 -7.80 -15.99 -5.68
C SER A 139 -7.48 -14.51 -5.50
N LEU A 140 -7.32 -14.05 -4.26
CA LEU A 140 -6.99 -12.66 -3.96
C LEU A 140 -5.53 -12.33 -4.28
N TRP A 141 -4.63 -13.27 -4.02
CA TRP A 141 -3.24 -13.14 -4.47
C TRP A 141 -3.13 -13.02 -5.99
N VAL A 142 -3.88 -13.83 -6.74
CA VAL A 142 -3.91 -13.70 -8.20
C VAL A 142 -4.43 -12.33 -8.62
N CYS A 143 -5.52 -11.83 -8.03
CA CYS A 143 -6.02 -10.47 -8.32
C CYS A 143 -4.99 -9.38 -7.96
N CYS A 144 -4.25 -9.55 -6.86
CA CYS A 144 -3.17 -8.64 -6.46
C CYS A 144 -2.03 -8.65 -7.49
N PHE A 145 -1.58 -9.83 -7.94
CA PHE A 145 -0.57 -9.94 -8.98
C PHE A 145 -1.02 -9.36 -10.31
N VAL A 146 -2.31 -9.48 -10.65
CA VAL A 146 -2.87 -8.76 -11.81
C VAL A 146 -2.81 -7.25 -11.60
N GLY A 147 -3.09 -6.73 -10.40
CA GLY A 147 -2.92 -5.31 -10.08
C GLY A 147 -1.47 -4.82 -10.21
N VAL A 148 -0.51 -5.62 -9.76
CA VAL A 148 0.93 -5.37 -9.96
C VAL A 148 1.25 -5.37 -11.46
N TRP A 149 0.78 -6.37 -12.20
CA TRP A 149 0.98 -6.49 -13.64
C TRP A 149 0.41 -5.29 -14.41
N LEU A 150 -0.78 -4.79 -14.07
CA LEU A 150 -1.37 -3.63 -14.73
C LEU A 150 -0.57 -2.33 -14.54
N ASN A 151 0.22 -2.21 -13.47
CA ASN A 151 1.18 -1.11 -13.32
C ASN A 151 2.45 -1.33 -14.16
N VAL A 152 2.88 -2.58 -14.29
CA VAL A 152 4.10 -2.97 -15.00
C VAL A 152 3.92 -2.99 -16.52
N ALA A 153 2.77 -3.47 -17.02
CA ALA A 153 2.51 -3.65 -18.44
C ALA A 153 2.64 -2.35 -19.27
N PRO A 154 2.11 -1.19 -18.83
CA PRO A 154 2.32 0.08 -19.53
C PRO A 154 3.78 0.52 -19.65
N VAL A 155 4.60 0.13 -18.68
CA VAL A 155 6.04 0.41 -18.65
C VAL A 155 6.78 -0.56 -19.57
N LEU A 156 6.51 -1.87 -19.44
CA LEU A 156 7.15 -2.90 -20.25
C LEU A 156 6.81 -2.78 -21.74
N PHE A 157 5.54 -2.56 -22.07
CA PHE A 157 5.08 -2.52 -23.46
C PHE A 157 5.11 -1.12 -24.07
N TRP A 158 5.65 -0.13 -23.36
CA TRP A 158 5.70 1.26 -23.81
C TRP A 158 4.32 1.72 -24.25
N ALA A 159 3.42 1.94 -23.30
CA ALA A 159 2.02 2.24 -23.55
C ALA A 159 1.82 3.19 -24.75
N PRO A 160 1.08 2.79 -25.79
CA PRO A 160 1.00 3.53 -27.05
C PRO A 160 0.22 4.83 -26.93
N THR A 161 -0.59 4.97 -25.88
CA THR A 161 -1.44 6.14 -25.63
C THR A 161 -1.39 6.51 -24.15
N ALA A 162 -1.56 7.81 -23.85
CA ALA A 162 -1.64 8.31 -22.48
C ALA A 162 -2.80 7.69 -21.70
N ALA A 163 -3.92 7.40 -22.39
CA ALA A 163 -5.07 6.74 -21.81
C ALA A 163 -4.75 5.30 -21.34
N ALA A 164 -4.02 4.52 -22.14
CA ALA A 164 -3.59 3.18 -21.75
C ALA A 164 -2.68 3.21 -20.51
N TYR A 165 -1.71 4.14 -20.50
CA TYR A 165 -0.82 4.33 -19.36
C TYR A 165 -1.56 4.73 -18.08
N LEU A 166 -2.47 5.69 -18.20
CA LEU A 166 -3.28 6.17 -17.08
C LEU A 166 -4.18 5.06 -16.52
N ASN A 167 -4.88 4.36 -17.41
CA ASN A 167 -5.79 3.29 -17.07
C ASN A 167 -5.08 2.15 -16.31
N GLY A 168 -3.97 1.64 -16.85
CA GLY A 168 -3.19 0.58 -16.22
C GLY A 168 -2.69 0.97 -14.83
N THR A 169 -2.16 2.19 -14.68
CA THR A 169 -1.68 2.69 -13.38
C THR A 169 -2.81 2.79 -12.35
N ILE A 170 -3.94 3.40 -12.71
CA ILE A 170 -5.06 3.60 -11.77
C ILE A 170 -5.73 2.27 -11.43
N ALA A 171 -6.07 1.46 -12.44
CA ALA A 171 -6.72 0.17 -12.23
C ALA A 171 -5.82 -0.77 -11.44
N GLY A 172 -4.51 -0.79 -11.74
CA GLY A 172 -3.54 -1.58 -11.01
C GLY A 172 -3.40 -1.15 -9.55
N ALA A 173 -3.25 0.16 -9.29
CA ALA A 173 -3.18 0.70 -7.92
C ALA A 173 -4.47 0.41 -7.13
N LEU A 174 -5.63 0.58 -7.77
CA LEU A 174 -6.93 0.26 -7.17
C LEU A 174 -7.04 -1.23 -6.82
N LEU A 175 -6.59 -2.13 -7.68
CA LEU A 175 -6.61 -3.58 -7.40
C LEU A 175 -5.68 -3.96 -6.26
N ILE A 176 -4.47 -3.38 -6.20
CA ILE A 176 -3.56 -3.57 -5.06
C ILE A 176 -4.26 -3.09 -3.77
N ALA A 177 -4.89 -1.92 -3.81
CA ALA A 177 -5.60 -1.40 -2.65
C ALA A 177 -6.76 -2.31 -2.21
N LEU A 178 -7.60 -2.75 -3.16
CA LEU A 178 -8.74 -3.62 -2.92
C LEU A 178 -8.32 -5.03 -2.46
N THR A 179 -7.15 -5.53 -2.83
CA THR A 179 -6.78 -6.93 -2.53
C THR A 179 -5.98 -7.09 -1.26
N ILE A 180 -5.12 -6.12 -0.92
CA ILE A 180 -4.18 -6.25 0.22
C ILE A 180 -4.21 -5.07 1.20
N LEU A 181 -4.55 -3.84 0.80
CA LEU A 181 -4.57 -2.69 1.73
C LEU A 181 -5.89 -2.62 2.52
N ILE A 182 -7.03 -2.72 1.84
CA ILE A 182 -8.36 -2.54 2.44
C ILE A 182 -8.78 -3.76 3.27
N PRO A 183 -8.82 -4.99 2.71
CA PRO A 183 -9.16 -6.18 3.49
C PRO A 183 -7.97 -6.72 4.32
N GLY A 184 -6.79 -6.13 4.20
CA GLY A 184 -5.55 -6.70 4.73
C GLY A 184 -5.04 -7.90 3.93
N MET A 185 -3.88 -8.44 4.34
CA MET A 185 -3.24 -9.54 3.62
C MET A 185 -4.14 -10.79 3.58
N PRO A 186 -4.31 -11.43 2.39
CA PRO A 186 -5.06 -12.66 2.29
C PRO A 186 -4.53 -13.72 3.26
N ASN A 187 -5.45 -14.34 4.00
CA ASN A 187 -5.15 -15.36 5.03
C ASN A 187 -4.46 -14.85 6.31
N MET A 188 -4.37 -13.53 6.55
CA MET A 188 -3.74 -12.98 7.76
C MET A 188 -4.39 -13.51 9.05
N ILE A 189 -5.73 -13.58 9.10
CA ILE A 189 -6.49 -14.02 10.29
C ILE A 189 -6.14 -15.45 10.72
N MET A 190 -5.72 -16.32 9.79
CA MET A 190 -5.34 -17.71 10.13
C MET A 190 -3.96 -17.81 10.78
N TYR A 191 -3.07 -16.85 10.52
CA TYR A 191 -1.67 -16.89 10.98
C TYR A 191 -1.31 -15.76 11.95
N MET A 192 -2.27 -14.88 12.27
CA MET A 192 -2.02 -13.73 13.15
C MET A 192 -1.70 -14.23 14.56
N GLN A 193 -0.46 -13.99 14.99
CA GLN A 193 -0.04 -14.13 16.38
C GLN A 193 -0.08 -12.73 17.00
N MET A 194 -0.92 -12.56 18.02
CA MET A 194 -1.04 -11.28 18.72
C MET A 194 0.19 -11.08 19.60
N GLY A 195 1.18 -10.33 19.10
CA GLY A 195 2.33 -9.88 19.86
C GLY A 195 2.11 -8.53 20.56
N PRO A 196 3.02 -8.10 21.44
CA PRO A 196 3.00 -6.75 21.98
C PRO A 196 3.11 -5.70 20.85
N PRO A 197 2.43 -4.55 20.97
CA PRO A 197 2.34 -3.54 19.90
C PRO A 197 3.66 -2.82 19.61
N THR A 198 4.63 -2.93 20.52
CA THR A 198 5.98 -2.37 20.36
C THR A 198 7.01 -3.50 20.33
N PRO A 199 7.98 -3.45 19.40
CA PRO A 199 9.04 -4.44 19.36
C PRO A 199 9.94 -4.30 20.60
N PRO A 200 10.58 -5.40 21.05
CA PRO A 200 11.48 -5.36 22.19
C PRO A 200 12.58 -4.31 22.03
N GLY A 201 12.74 -3.43 23.03
CA GLY A 201 13.77 -2.39 23.03
C GLY A 201 13.36 -1.04 22.43
N TRP A 202 12.14 -0.90 21.90
CA TRP A 202 11.63 0.37 21.36
C TRP A 202 10.57 0.99 22.27
N SER A 203 10.65 2.32 22.46
CA SER A 203 9.63 3.09 23.18
C SER A 203 8.41 3.44 22.32
N TYR A 204 8.49 3.23 21.00
CA TYR A 204 7.42 3.51 20.04
C TYR A 204 7.39 2.44 18.94
N ASN A 205 6.29 2.38 18.18
CA ASN A 205 6.19 1.49 17.03
C ASN A 205 6.77 2.20 15.78
N PRO A 206 7.89 1.73 15.19
CA PRO A 206 8.43 2.36 13.98
C PRO A 206 7.52 2.20 12.75
N SER A 207 6.54 1.28 12.81
CA SER A 207 5.56 1.04 11.73
C SER A 207 4.22 1.73 11.97
N SER A 208 4.06 2.55 13.02
CA SER A 208 2.82 3.30 13.21
C SER A 208 2.68 4.44 12.20
N TRP A 209 1.43 4.78 11.94
CA TRP A 209 1.04 5.77 10.93
C TRP A 209 1.72 7.15 11.08
N PRO A 210 1.86 7.71 12.30
CA PRO A 210 2.53 9.00 12.51
C PRO A 210 4.01 9.06 12.13
N GLN A 211 4.67 7.92 11.96
CA GLN A 211 6.07 7.83 11.53
C GLN A 211 6.15 7.60 10.02
N ARG A 212 5.17 6.90 9.45
CA ARG A 212 5.14 6.53 8.02
C ARG A 212 4.63 7.61 7.08
N TRP A 213 3.83 8.57 7.55
CA TRP A 213 3.23 9.59 6.67
C TRP A 213 4.28 10.39 5.88
N ILE A 214 5.47 10.60 6.44
CA ILE A 214 6.58 11.28 5.74
C ILE A 214 6.98 10.49 4.49
N MET A 215 7.16 9.17 4.62
CA MET A 215 7.49 8.30 3.48
C MET A 215 6.36 8.28 2.44
N ILE A 216 5.10 8.26 2.88
CA ILE A 216 3.93 8.32 1.99
C ILE A 216 3.92 9.63 1.20
N VAL A 217 4.10 10.78 1.87
CA VAL A 217 4.07 12.10 1.22
C VAL A 217 5.25 12.27 0.26
N THR A 218 6.47 11.90 0.68
CA THR A 218 7.65 11.98 -0.18
C THR A 218 7.57 11.00 -1.36
N GLY A 219 7.06 9.78 -1.13
CA GLY A 219 6.81 8.80 -2.18
C GLY A 219 5.77 9.29 -3.20
N PHE A 220 4.69 9.93 -2.73
CA PHE A 220 3.68 10.54 -3.60
C PHE A 220 4.24 11.72 -4.41
N ALA A 221 5.07 12.58 -3.79
CA ALA A 221 5.74 13.66 -4.51
C ALA A 221 6.69 13.11 -5.60
N GLY A 222 7.49 12.09 -5.26
CA GLY A 222 8.35 11.39 -6.22
C GLY A 222 7.56 10.74 -7.35
N TRP A 223 6.39 10.17 -7.04
CA TRP A 223 5.47 9.60 -8.02
C TRP A 223 4.95 10.63 -9.01
N ILE A 224 4.52 11.83 -8.54
CA ILE A 224 4.05 12.91 -9.42
C ILE A 224 5.16 13.32 -10.39
N VAL A 225 6.37 13.59 -9.87
CA VAL A 225 7.50 14.03 -10.68
C VAL A 225 7.88 12.94 -11.69
N SER A 226 8.03 11.69 -11.25
CA SER A 226 8.40 10.58 -12.13
C SER A 226 7.34 10.34 -13.21
N ARG A 227 6.06 10.47 -12.87
CA ARG A 227 4.97 10.33 -13.83
C ARG A 227 4.97 11.45 -14.88
N TYR A 228 5.30 12.67 -14.46
CA TYR A 228 5.42 13.80 -15.38
C TYR A 228 6.57 13.61 -16.37
N LEU A 229 7.75 13.17 -15.89
CA LEU A 229 8.90 12.87 -16.73
C LEU A 229 8.65 11.66 -17.64
N ALA A 230 7.94 10.64 -17.14
CA ALA A 230 7.53 9.48 -17.93
C ALA A 230 6.57 9.87 -19.04
N ALA A 231 5.65 10.80 -18.79
CA ALA A 231 4.75 11.31 -19.82
C ALA A 231 5.52 11.97 -20.97
N PHE A 232 6.63 12.66 -20.68
CA PHE A 232 7.50 13.19 -21.73
C PHE A 232 8.21 12.07 -22.49
N GLN A 233 8.86 11.14 -21.78
CA GLN A 233 9.64 10.08 -22.42
C GLN A 233 8.81 9.12 -23.27
N LEU A 234 7.58 8.82 -22.83
CA LEU A 234 6.63 8.00 -23.59
C LEU A 234 5.99 8.78 -24.75
N GLY A 235 6.23 10.09 -24.87
CA GLY A 235 5.74 10.92 -25.98
C GLY A 235 4.33 11.47 -25.81
N TYR A 236 3.78 11.48 -24.59
CA TYR A 236 2.45 12.05 -24.32
C TYR A 236 2.46 13.57 -24.23
N ILE A 237 3.61 14.15 -23.89
CA ILE A 237 3.80 15.61 -23.84
C ILE A 237 5.08 15.98 -24.61
N ASP A 238 5.00 17.04 -25.41
CA ASP A 238 6.13 17.47 -26.26
C ASP A 238 7.09 18.43 -25.53
N GLN A 239 6.65 19.00 -24.41
CA GLN A 239 7.37 20.02 -23.66
C GLN A 239 7.38 19.70 -22.16
N ILE A 240 8.54 19.96 -21.55
CA ILE A 240 8.74 19.85 -20.11
C ILE A 240 8.82 21.25 -19.56
N TRP A 241 8.00 21.51 -18.56
CA TRP A 241 8.08 22.71 -17.77
C TRP A 241 9.14 22.52 -16.69
N GLU A 242 10.20 23.31 -16.77
CA GLU A 242 11.28 23.31 -15.80
C GLU A 242 11.83 24.72 -15.57
N PRO A 243 11.67 25.28 -14.36
CA PRO A 243 12.04 26.68 -14.11
C PRO A 243 13.52 26.91 -13.78
N PHE A 244 14.30 25.86 -13.50
CA PHE A 244 15.65 26.00 -12.92
C PHE A 244 16.80 25.83 -13.92
N PHE A 245 16.74 24.82 -14.80
CA PHE A 245 17.87 24.47 -15.68
C PHE A 245 17.60 24.71 -17.17
N GLY A 246 16.57 25.48 -17.51
CA GLY A 246 16.22 25.82 -18.89
C GLY A 246 15.88 24.58 -19.71
N GLN A 247 16.73 24.20 -20.67
CA GLN A 247 16.55 23.01 -21.52
C GLN A 247 17.26 21.75 -20.98
N GLY A 248 17.88 21.83 -19.79
CA GLY A 248 18.64 20.73 -19.17
C GLY A 248 17.81 19.45 -19.02
N THR A 249 16.63 19.56 -18.43
CA THR A 249 15.52 18.57 -18.45
C THR A 249 15.45 17.74 -19.72
N ARG A 250 15.16 18.44 -20.81
CA ARG A 250 14.93 17.84 -22.13
C ARG A 250 16.18 17.14 -22.67
N GLN A 251 17.36 17.71 -22.46
CA GLN A 251 18.63 17.15 -22.93
C GLN A 251 18.99 15.86 -22.18
N VAL A 252 18.81 15.84 -20.86
CA VAL A 252 19.10 14.65 -20.03
C VAL A 252 18.16 13.50 -20.37
N LEU A 253 16.86 13.77 -20.52
CA LEU A 253 15.89 12.71 -20.82
C LEU A 253 16.01 12.14 -22.24
N ASN A 254 16.60 12.88 -23.17
CA ASN A 254 16.91 12.40 -24.52
C ASN A 254 18.40 12.03 -24.69
N SER A 255 19.16 11.94 -23.59
CA SER A 255 20.58 11.58 -23.62
C SER A 255 20.79 10.09 -23.86
N ASP A 256 21.97 9.72 -24.35
CA ASP A 256 22.36 8.33 -24.53
C ASP A 256 22.21 7.52 -23.24
N MET A 257 22.54 8.12 -22.08
CA MET A 257 22.43 7.47 -20.77
C MET A 257 20.99 7.08 -20.44
N SER A 258 20.03 7.99 -20.65
CA SER A 258 18.60 7.69 -20.46
C SER A 258 18.11 6.68 -21.50
N HIS A 259 18.72 6.68 -22.68
CA HIS A 259 18.44 5.75 -23.76
C HIS A 259 19.18 4.40 -23.69
N MET A 260 19.95 4.14 -22.62
CA MET A 260 20.66 2.86 -22.46
C MET A 260 19.74 1.69 -22.13
N TRP A 261 18.68 1.93 -21.36
CA TRP A 261 17.79 0.87 -20.88
C TRP A 261 16.60 0.66 -21.81
N PRO A 262 16.14 -0.57 -22.05
CA PRO A 262 15.05 -0.87 -22.99
C PRO A 262 13.69 -0.27 -22.63
N ILE A 263 13.61 0.39 -21.48
CA ILE A 263 12.42 0.98 -20.86
C ILE A 263 12.79 2.40 -20.42
N SER A 264 11.81 3.31 -20.43
CA SER A 264 11.96 4.67 -19.90
C SER A 264 12.34 4.64 -18.41
N ASP A 265 13.46 5.29 -18.05
CA ASP A 265 13.92 5.41 -16.66
C ASP A 265 12.91 6.14 -15.77
N ALA A 266 12.26 7.19 -16.28
CA ALA A 266 11.21 7.90 -15.56
C ALA A 266 9.97 7.03 -15.32
N SER A 267 9.60 6.17 -16.27
CA SER A 267 8.48 5.24 -16.13
C SER A 267 8.78 4.13 -15.09
N LEU A 268 10.05 3.68 -15.00
CA LEU A 268 10.51 2.81 -13.93
C LEU A 268 10.45 3.50 -12.57
N GLY A 269 10.83 4.78 -12.50
CA GLY A 269 10.67 5.61 -11.30
C GLY A 269 9.20 5.70 -10.88
N ALA A 270 8.30 5.98 -11.82
CA ALA A 270 6.86 6.07 -11.55
C ALA A 270 6.30 4.74 -11.02
N LEU A 271 6.75 3.62 -11.55
CA LEU A 271 6.40 2.28 -11.07
C LEU A 271 6.90 2.05 -9.62
N ALA A 272 8.17 2.35 -9.36
CA ALA A 272 8.77 2.18 -8.03
C ALA A 272 8.04 3.02 -6.97
N TYR A 273 7.79 4.30 -7.26
CA TYR A 273 7.05 5.18 -6.34
C TYR A 273 5.59 4.76 -6.17
N THR A 274 4.97 4.13 -7.17
CA THR A 274 3.61 3.57 -7.03
C THR A 274 3.59 2.51 -5.93
N PHE A 275 4.56 1.58 -5.94
CA PHE A 275 4.65 0.56 -4.90
C PHE A 275 5.03 1.15 -3.55
N GLU A 276 6.02 2.04 -3.49
CA GLU A 276 6.44 2.68 -2.24
C GLU A 276 5.27 3.41 -1.55
N PHE A 277 4.56 4.24 -2.30
CA PHE A 277 3.40 4.97 -1.82
C PHE A 277 2.30 4.03 -1.32
N LEU A 278 1.94 3.00 -2.10
CA LEU A 278 0.88 2.06 -1.72
C LEU A 278 1.27 1.21 -0.51
N MET A 279 2.51 0.72 -0.44
CA MET A 279 2.99 -0.07 0.70
C MET A 279 3.16 0.78 1.96
N GLY A 280 3.39 2.09 1.82
CA GLY A 280 3.38 3.02 2.93
C GLY A 280 2.08 2.99 3.73
N TYR A 281 0.92 2.86 3.06
CA TYR A 281 -0.40 2.71 3.70
C TYR A 281 -0.59 1.39 4.45
N MET A 282 0.26 0.39 4.20
CA MET A 282 0.20 -0.92 4.84
C MET A 282 0.80 -0.85 6.25
N GLY A 283 0.07 -0.27 7.21
CA GLY A 283 0.50 -0.12 8.60
C GLY A 283 -0.68 0.03 9.57
N SER A 284 -0.45 -0.29 10.83
CA SER A 284 -1.44 -0.05 11.90
C SER A 284 -1.58 1.45 12.16
N PRO A 285 -2.78 1.94 12.52
CA PRO A 285 -2.94 3.23 13.21
C PRO A 285 -1.95 3.36 14.37
#